data_AF-A0A7V5TMF0-F1
#
_entry.id   AF-A0A7V5TMF0-F1
#
_cell.length_a   1.000
_cell.length_b   1.000
_cell.length_c   1.000
_cell.angle_alpha   90.00
_cell.angle_beta   90.00
_cell.angle_gamma   90.00
#
_symmetry.space_group_name_H-M   'P 1'
#
loop_
_entity.id
_entity.type
_entity.pdbx_description
1 polymer ?
#
loop_
_entity_poly.entity_id
_entity_poly.type
_entity_poly.pdbx_seq_one_letter_code
_entity_poly.pdbx_strand_id
1 'polypeptide(L)'
;MTRRPLLALLLVFLGLGLTYALVIPCCESPDEWSHLSVIRYWSEHHTAPPRTIPDRRAASGSDVAWFFSYHDPPLYYAPPLYHALAALLVSPIGLDDLPHLMTPSPAWAAGFPPQADTSPFNKNIFVHTADETWATSPTVRSLWVLRLLSLGLGAVTVYSTYALAGLLWPGRPLLALGAAAVVASNPQFIALSVGVTNDNLLNALFGLALVWTVRLMGEEAPLRRWAALGGLTGLALLTKPSGLLLLPLGL
;
A
#
# COMPACT_ATOMS: atom_id res chain seq x y z
N MET A 1 -29.64 -9.57 7.49
CA MET A 1 -28.94 -10.57 6.64
C MET A 1 -27.84 -11.23 7.45
N THR A 2 -27.60 -12.53 7.28
CA THR A 2 -26.47 -13.23 7.91
C THR A 2 -25.16 -12.59 7.45
N ARG A 3 -24.13 -12.48 8.29
CA ARG A 3 -22.79 -11.94 7.92
C ARG A 3 -21.98 -12.85 6.98
N ARG A 4 -22.49 -14.05 6.69
CA ARG A 4 -21.88 -15.09 5.85
C ARG A 4 -21.48 -14.65 4.42
N PRO A 5 -22.30 -13.91 3.64
CA PRO A 5 -21.93 -13.53 2.28
C PRO A 5 -20.82 -12.47 2.26
N LEU A 6 -20.78 -11.56 3.24
CA LEU A 6 -19.66 -10.62 3.39
C LEU A 6 -18.37 -11.36 3.71
N LEU A 7 -18.42 -12.33 4.63
CA LEU A 7 -17.25 -13.15 4.95
C LEU A 7 -16.74 -13.90 3.71
N ALA A 8 -17.65 -14.52 2.95
CA ALA A 8 -17.29 -15.19 1.70
C ALA A 8 -16.64 -14.22 0.70
N LEU A 9 -17.19 -13.01 0.53
CA LEU A 9 -16.62 -11.98 -0.34
C LEU A 9 -15.21 -11.56 0.10
N LEU A 10 -15.00 -11.33 1.40
CA LEU A 10 -13.69 -10.99 1.94
C LEU A 10 -12.69 -12.13 1.74
N LEU A 11 -13.10 -13.39 1.94
CA LEU A 11 -12.24 -14.55 1.68
C LEU A 11 -11.87 -14.67 0.20
N VAL A 12 -12.79 -14.38 -0.72
CA VAL A 12 -12.49 -14.33 -2.16
C VAL A 12 -11.50 -13.21 -2.48
N PHE A 13 -11.72 -12.00 -1.95
CA PHE A 13 -10.80 -10.88 -2.11
C PHE A 13 -9.39 -11.21 -1.60
N LEU A 14 -9.29 -11.77 -0.40
CA LEU A 14 -8.01 -12.19 0.19
C LEU A 14 -7.36 -13.30 -0.64
N GLY A 15 -8.13 -14.29 -1.10
CA GLY A 15 -7.62 -15.35 -1.96
C GLY A 15 -7.04 -14.81 -3.28
N LEU A 16 -7.76 -13.90 -3.95
CA LEU A 16 -7.27 -13.23 -5.14
C LEU A 16 -6.04 -12.36 -4.85
N GLY A 17 -6.06 -11.59 -3.76
CA GLY A 17 -4.89 -10.80 -3.33
C GLY A 17 -3.66 -11.67 -3.09
N LEU A 18 -3.82 -12.82 -2.43
CA LEU A 18 -2.71 -13.78 -2.25
C LEU A 18 -2.17 -14.29 -3.59
N THR A 19 -3.02 -14.53 -4.59
CA THR A 19 -2.53 -14.92 -5.93
C THR A 19 -1.69 -13.80 -6.57
N TYR A 20 -2.08 -12.54 -6.46
CA TYR A 20 -1.25 -11.41 -6.91
C TYR A 20 0.05 -11.33 -6.11
N ALA A 21 0.01 -11.51 -4.78
CA ALA A 21 1.19 -11.49 -3.92
C ALA A 21 2.22 -12.57 -4.25
N LEU A 22 1.76 -13.74 -4.72
CA LEU A 22 2.61 -14.85 -5.16
C LEU A 22 3.25 -14.59 -6.53
N VAL A 23 2.56 -13.87 -7.41
CA VAL A 23 2.95 -13.72 -8.82
C VAL A 23 3.78 -12.45 -9.07
N ILE A 24 3.49 -11.36 -8.36
CA ILE A 24 4.23 -10.10 -8.51
C ILE A 24 5.61 -10.27 -7.86
N PRO A 25 6.74 -10.15 -8.60
CA PRO A 25 8.07 -10.22 -8.02
C PRO A 25 8.36 -9.09 -7.01
N CYS A 26 9.44 -9.19 -6.25
CA CYS A 26 9.82 -8.12 -5.31
C CYS A 26 10.05 -6.81 -6.07
N CYS A 27 9.60 -5.68 -5.51
CA CYS A 27 9.82 -4.34 -6.05
C CYS A 27 9.07 -4.00 -7.36
N GLU A 28 8.31 -4.93 -7.94
CA GLU A 28 7.59 -4.73 -9.20
C GLU A 28 6.17 -4.16 -9.01
N SER A 29 5.61 -4.22 -7.79
CA SER A 29 4.36 -3.50 -7.53
C SER A 29 4.59 -1.98 -7.62
N PRO A 30 3.63 -1.19 -8.13
CA PRO A 30 3.75 0.26 -8.19
C PRO A 30 4.24 0.86 -6.87
N ASP A 31 5.26 1.72 -6.95
CA ASP A 31 5.94 2.41 -5.86
C ASP A 31 6.60 1.53 -4.77
N GLU A 32 6.47 0.20 -4.83
CA GLU A 32 6.91 -0.74 -3.78
C GLU A 32 8.39 -0.60 -3.44
N TRP A 33 9.26 -0.49 -4.46
CA TRP A 33 10.70 -0.30 -4.29
C TRP A 33 11.05 0.96 -3.47
N SER A 34 10.31 2.04 -3.69
CA SER A 34 10.54 3.33 -3.03
C SER A 34 10.11 3.29 -1.55
N HIS A 35 8.98 2.62 -1.28
CA HIS A 35 8.49 2.40 0.08
C HIS A 35 9.41 1.45 0.86
N LEU A 36 9.88 0.36 0.25
CA LEU A 36 10.84 -0.55 0.87
C LEU A 36 12.16 0.16 1.22
N SER A 37 12.65 1.04 0.34
CA SER A 37 13.85 1.85 0.61
C SER A 37 13.66 2.75 1.83
N VAL A 38 12.50 3.40 1.96
CA VAL A 38 12.19 4.22 3.15
C VAL A 38 12.02 3.35 4.40
N ILE A 39 11.34 2.20 4.32
CA ILE A 39 11.17 1.27 5.45
C ILE A 39 12.53 0.78 5.94
N ARG A 40 13.45 0.41 5.03
CA ARG A 40 14.81 0.04 5.37
C ARG A 40 15.54 1.18 6.09
N TYR A 41 15.47 2.40 5.56
CA TYR A 41 16.08 3.57 6.19
C TYR A 41 15.58 3.78 7.64
N TRP A 42 14.27 3.64 7.88
CA TRP A 42 13.71 3.69 9.24
C TRP A 42 14.22 2.56 10.14
N SER A 43 14.39 1.36 9.58
CA SER A 43 14.91 0.20 10.31
C SER A 43 16.38 0.39 10.71
N GLU A 44 17.19 1.00 9.84
CA GLU A 44 18.64 1.18 10.05
C GLU A 44 18.96 2.43 10.89
N HIS A 45 18.25 3.55 10.65
CA HIS A 45 18.58 4.83 11.26
C HIS A 45 17.61 5.27 12.37
N HIS A 46 16.48 4.58 12.54
CA HIS A 46 15.44 4.91 13.52
C HIS A 46 14.91 6.35 13.42
N THR A 47 14.98 6.93 12.22
CA THR A 47 14.54 8.30 11.94
C THR A 47 13.99 8.40 10.51
N ALA A 48 13.23 9.45 10.25
CA ALA A 48 12.74 9.73 8.91
C ALA A 48 13.90 10.09 7.96
N PRO A 49 13.85 9.65 6.69
CA PRO A 49 14.86 10.05 5.72
C PRO A 49 14.81 11.56 5.48
N PRO A 50 15.98 12.21 5.29
CA PRO A 50 16.01 13.60 4.89
C PRO A 50 15.38 13.75 3.49
N ARG A 51 14.79 14.92 3.22
CA ARG A 51 14.32 15.22 1.87
C ARG A 51 15.52 15.38 0.93
N THR A 52 15.63 14.49 -0.03
CA THR A 52 16.65 14.50 -1.08
C THR A 52 16.02 14.98 -2.39
N ILE A 53 16.73 15.85 -3.09
CA ILE A 53 16.40 16.22 -4.48
C ILE A 53 17.66 15.93 -5.28
N PRO A 54 17.65 14.95 -6.18
CA PRO A 54 18.82 14.68 -6.99
C PRO A 54 19.03 15.80 -8.00
N ASP A 55 20.27 16.23 -8.18
CA ASP A 55 20.66 17.20 -9.22
C ASP A 55 20.58 16.62 -10.64
N ARG A 56 20.33 15.31 -10.74
CA ARG A 56 20.17 14.58 -12.00
C ARG A 56 18.74 14.71 -12.52
N ARG A 57 18.58 14.83 -13.83
CA ARG A 57 17.27 14.74 -14.52
C ARG A 57 17.20 13.43 -15.29
N ALA A 58 16.00 12.85 -15.40
CA ALA A 58 15.75 11.63 -16.17
C ALA A 58 15.73 11.94 -17.69
N ALA A 59 16.88 12.29 -18.27
CA ALA A 59 17.00 12.70 -19.67
C ALA A 59 17.40 11.54 -20.60
N SER A 60 18.03 10.50 -20.06
CA SER A 60 18.46 9.30 -20.77
C SER A 60 17.98 8.02 -20.08
N GLY A 61 18.04 6.90 -20.80
CA GLY A 61 17.77 5.58 -20.21
C GLY A 61 18.68 5.26 -19.02
N SER A 62 19.96 5.62 -19.10
CA SER A 62 20.91 5.50 -17.98
C SER A 62 20.55 6.36 -16.78
N ASP A 63 19.96 7.55 -16.99
CA ASP A 63 19.46 8.36 -15.88
C ASP A 63 18.30 7.68 -15.18
N VAL A 64 17.34 7.12 -15.95
CA VAL A 64 16.20 6.39 -15.41
C VAL A 64 16.65 5.14 -14.65
N ALA A 65 17.59 4.37 -15.20
CA ALA A 65 18.17 3.22 -14.49
C ALA A 65 18.77 3.65 -13.15
N TRP A 66 19.50 4.77 -13.13
CA TRP A 66 20.02 5.33 -11.88
C TRP A 66 18.92 5.73 -10.89
N PHE A 67 17.77 6.25 -11.34
CA PHE A 67 16.67 6.55 -10.42
C PHE A 67 16.06 5.29 -9.78
N PHE A 68 16.04 4.17 -10.50
CA PHE A 68 15.55 2.90 -9.97
C PHE A 68 16.56 2.16 -9.08
N SER A 69 17.86 2.42 -9.23
CA SER A 69 18.86 1.79 -8.36
C SER A 69 18.66 2.19 -6.91
N TYR A 70 19.15 1.36 -5.99
CA TYR A 70 19.11 1.70 -4.56
C TYR A 70 19.87 3.00 -4.24
N HIS A 71 19.29 3.82 -3.36
CA HIS A 71 19.90 5.05 -2.85
C HIS A 71 19.79 5.11 -1.33
N ASP A 72 20.84 5.61 -0.68
CA ASP A 72 20.87 5.89 0.75
C ASP A 72 21.51 7.28 1.00
N PRO A 73 20.76 8.29 1.47
CA PRO A 73 19.33 8.25 1.80
C PRO A 73 18.42 8.05 0.57
N PRO A 74 17.20 7.49 0.74
CA PRO A 74 16.27 7.23 -0.35
C PRO A 74 15.86 8.53 -1.07
N LEU A 75 15.60 8.42 -2.38
CA LEU A 75 15.10 9.54 -3.21
C LEU A 75 13.59 9.83 -3.02
N TYR A 76 12.94 9.03 -2.17
CA TYR A 76 11.52 9.14 -1.86
C TYR A 76 11.33 9.69 -0.45
N TYR A 77 10.43 10.65 -0.31
CA TYR A 77 10.04 11.24 0.96
C TYR A 77 8.54 11.09 1.15
N ALA A 78 8.13 10.56 2.31
CA ALA A 78 6.74 10.38 2.65
C ALA A 78 6.49 10.62 4.15
N PRO A 79 5.23 10.93 4.53
CA PRO A 79 4.84 11.01 5.93
C PRO A 79 5.15 9.71 6.71
N PRO A 80 5.41 9.82 8.03
CA PRO A 80 6.14 8.80 8.76
C PRO A 80 5.31 7.57 9.13
N LEU A 81 3.98 7.69 9.31
CA LEU A 81 3.19 6.68 10.03
C LEU A 81 3.31 5.28 9.43
N TYR A 82 3.05 5.16 8.13
CA TYR A 82 3.09 3.86 7.44
C TYR A 82 4.49 3.23 7.51
N HIS A 83 5.51 4.02 7.17
CA HIS A 83 6.89 3.53 7.06
C HIS A 83 7.49 3.16 8.41
N ALA A 84 7.22 3.95 9.45
CA ALA A 84 7.70 3.67 10.81
C ALA A 84 7.04 2.40 11.39
N LEU A 85 5.73 2.22 11.18
CA LEU A 85 5.03 1.00 11.61
C LEU A 85 5.49 -0.23 10.83
N ALA A 86 5.67 -0.09 9.52
CA ALA A 86 6.18 -1.14 8.66
C ALA A 86 7.60 -1.54 9.07
N ALA A 87 8.49 -0.57 9.31
CA ALA A 87 9.85 -0.82 9.76
C ALA A 87 9.90 -1.53 11.11
N LEU A 88 9.07 -1.12 12.08
CA LEU A 88 8.95 -1.80 13.35
C LEU A 88 8.51 -3.26 13.17
N LEU A 89 7.52 -3.50 12.31
CA LEU A 89 6.96 -4.83 12.06
C LEU A 89 8.00 -5.80 11.46
N VAL A 90 8.86 -5.32 10.56
CA VAL A 90 9.85 -6.16 9.87
C VAL A 90 11.25 -6.08 10.46
N SER A 91 11.47 -5.24 11.48
CA SER A 91 12.77 -5.11 12.17
C SER A 91 13.39 -6.43 12.64
N PRO A 92 12.65 -7.48 13.06
CA PRO A 92 13.26 -8.75 13.44
C PRO A 92 13.78 -9.58 12.27
N ILE A 93 13.34 -9.27 11.04
CA ILE A 93 13.67 -9.99 9.80
C ILE A 93 14.75 -9.26 9.00
N GLY A 94 14.62 -7.94 8.88
CA GLY A 94 15.56 -7.07 8.16
C GLY A 94 15.25 -6.92 6.66
N LEU A 95 15.95 -5.98 6.02
CA LEU A 95 15.90 -5.69 4.58
C LEU A 95 17.33 -5.55 4.00
N ASP A 96 18.28 -6.27 4.58
CA ASP A 96 19.72 -6.02 4.36
C ASP A 96 20.16 -6.23 2.90
N ASP A 97 19.49 -7.15 2.19
CA ASP A 97 19.74 -7.48 0.80
C ASP A 97 18.93 -6.65 -0.21
N LEU A 98 18.09 -5.70 0.25
CA LEU A 98 17.32 -4.81 -0.63
C LEU A 98 18.18 -4.09 -1.69
N PRO A 99 19.41 -3.60 -1.40
CA PRO A 99 20.27 -3.00 -2.41
C PRO A 99 20.62 -3.92 -3.58
N HIS A 100 20.73 -5.23 -3.32
CA HIS A 100 21.04 -6.22 -4.35
C HIS A 100 19.81 -6.52 -5.21
N LEU A 101 18.61 -6.51 -4.62
CA LEU A 101 17.34 -6.72 -5.33
C LEU A 101 16.94 -5.51 -6.18
N MET A 102 17.34 -4.30 -5.79
CA MET A 102 17.11 -3.07 -6.56
C MET A 102 18.17 -2.85 -7.64
N THR A 103 18.45 -3.89 -8.43
CA THR A 103 19.29 -3.82 -9.63
C THR A 103 18.40 -3.57 -10.85
N PRO A 104 18.43 -2.37 -11.47
CA PRO A 104 17.56 -2.06 -12.61
C PRO A 104 17.82 -3.00 -13.79
N SER A 105 16.76 -3.33 -14.52
CA SER A 105 16.86 -4.06 -15.79
C SER A 105 17.82 -3.34 -16.75
N PRO A 106 18.76 -4.04 -17.42
CA PRO A 106 19.66 -3.45 -18.41
C PRO A 106 18.94 -2.73 -19.56
N ALA A 107 17.68 -3.10 -19.81
CA ALA A 107 16.84 -2.46 -20.81
C ALA A 107 16.64 -0.96 -20.54
N TRP A 108 16.58 -0.54 -19.27
CA TRP A 108 16.52 0.87 -18.91
C TRP A 108 17.73 1.65 -19.40
N ALA A 109 18.95 1.17 -19.08
CA ALA A 109 20.19 1.86 -19.47
C ALA A 109 20.35 1.96 -21.00
N ALA A 110 19.87 0.95 -21.73
CA ALA A 110 19.86 0.95 -23.19
C ALA A 110 18.81 1.90 -23.81
N GLY A 111 17.92 2.51 -23.01
CA GLY A 111 16.85 3.36 -23.50
C GLY A 111 15.66 2.58 -24.07
N PHE A 112 15.52 1.31 -23.70
CA PHE A 112 14.41 0.44 -24.08
C PHE A 112 13.53 0.18 -22.85
N PRO A 113 12.78 1.19 -22.36
CA PRO A 113 11.94 1.01 -21.18
C PRO A 113 10.88 -0.08 -21.44
N PRO A 114 10.46 -0.81 -20.40
CA PRO A 114 9.29 -1.68 -20.45
C PRO A 114 8.11 -1.00 -21.15
N GLN A 115 7.54 -1.67 -22.16
CA GLN A 115 6.35 -1.19 -22.85
C GLN A 115 5.10 -1.85 -22.26
N ALA A 116 4.07 -1.04 -22.00
CA ALA A 116 2.76 -1.52 -21.58
C ALA A 116 1.97 -2.04 -22.79
N ASP A 117 2.46 -3.11 -23.39
CA ASP A 117 1.88 -3.73 -24.59
C ASP A 117 1.60 -5.23 -24.38
N THR A 118 1.21 -5.94 -25.44
CA THR A 118 1.02 -7.41 -25.41
C THR A 118 2.26 -8.18 -25.87
N SER A 119 3.39 -7.50 -26.08
CA SER A 119 4.61 -8.15 -26.53
C SER A 119 5.16 -9.07 -25.43
N PRO A 120 5.89 -10.13 -25.82
CA PRO A 120 6.57 -11.00 -24.87
C PRO A 120 7.88 -10.38 -24.33
N PHE A 121 8.15 -9.10 -24.61
CA PHE A 121 9.36 -8.45 -24.10
C PHE A 121 9.34 -8.35 -22.58
N ASN A 122 10.53 -8.36 -21.98
CA ASN A 122 10.70 -8.22 -20.54
C ASN A 122 10.11 -6.89 -20.06
N LYS A 123 9.20 -6.95 -19.09
CA LYS A 123 8.52 -5.78 -18.50
C LYS A 123 8.99 -5.45 -17.09
N ASN A 124 9.93 -6.22 -16.56
CA ASN A 124 10.41 -6.05 -15.20
C ASN A 124 11.23 -4.77 -15.11
N ILE A 125 10.98 -4.01 -14.05
CA ILE A 125 11.78 -2.85 -13.68
C ILE A 125 13.15 -3.31 -13.20
N PHE A 126 13.22 -4.43 -12.48
CA PHE A 126 14.41 -4.97 -11.85
C PHE A 126 14.86 -6.31 -12.45
N VAL A 127 16.11 -6.68 -12.17
CA VAL A 127 16.64 -8.01 -12.46
C VAL A 127 16.28 -8.95 -11.31
N HIS A 128 15.57 -10.04 -11.61
CA HIS A 128 15.26 -11.08 -10.63
C HIS A 128 16.25 -12.23 -10.74
N THR A 129 16.82 -12.63 -9.60
CA THR A 129 17.79 -13.73 -9.51
C THR A 129 17.17 -14.96 -8.88
N ALA A 130 17.82 -16.12 -9.02
CA ALA A 130 17.38 -17.36 -8.38
C ALA A 130 17.46 -17.30 -6.84
N ASP A 131 18.18 -16.33 -6.29
CA ASP A 131 18.33 -16.12 -4.84
C ASP A 131 17.21 -15.25 -4.25
N GLU A 132 16.28 -14.75 -5.07
CA GLU A 132 15.08 -14.04 -4.62
C GLU A 132 14.00 -15.04 -4.15
N THR A 133 14.31 -15.78 -3.09
CA THR A 133 13.39 -16.76 -2.49
C THR A 133 13.15 -16.47 -1.02
N TRP A 134 12.05 -17.01 -0.48
CA TRP A 134 11.75 -16.95 0.94
C TRP A 134 12.90 -17.45 1.83
N ALA A 135 13.61 -18.50 1.41
CA ALA A 135 14.66 -19.13 2.21
C ALA A 135 15.93 -18.27 2.26
N THR A 136 16.29 -17.63 1.14
CA THR A 136 17.57 -16.96 0.94
C THR A 136 17.51 -15.46 1.23
N SER A 137 16.40 -14.78 0.92
CA SER A 137 16.29 -13.32 1.02
C SER A 137 15.51 -12.86 2.26
N PRO A 138 16.12 -12.09 3.20
CA PRO A 138 15.39 -11.42 4.26
C PRO A 138 14.39 -10.39 3.73
N THR A 139 14.72 -9.66 2.66
CA THR A 139 13.79 -8.70 2.04
C THR A 139 12.54 -9.40 1.51
N VAL A 140 12.65 -10.56 0.86
CA VAL A 140 11.46 -11.33 0.40
C VAL A 140 10.57 -11.72 1.59
N ARG A 141 11.15 -12.16 2.71
CA ARG A 141 10.37 -12.50 3.92
C ARG A 141 9.66 -11.27 4.50
N SER A 142 10.38 -10.16 4.64
CA SER A 142 9.83 -8.88 5.10
C SER A 142 8.72 -8.37 4.18
N LEU A 143 8.94 -8.48 2.86
CA LEU A 143 7.97 -8.12 1.84
C LEU A 143 6.66 -8.89 2.03
N TRP A 144 6.72 -10.21 2.21
CA TRP A 144 5.51 -11.00 2.46
C TRP A 144 4.72 -10.54 3.67
N VAL A 145 5.40 -10.23 4.79
CA VAL A 145 4.74 -9.69 5.99
C VAL A 145 4.04 -8.36 5.65
N LEU A 146 4.71 -7.47 4.91
CA LEU A 146 4.17 -6.18 4.51
C LEU A 146 3.03 -6.28 3.48
N ARG A 147 3.11 -7.23 2.55
CA ARG A 147 2.05 -7.50 1.57
C ARG A 147 0.81 -8.09 2.24
N LEU A 148 0.98 -8.96 3.24
CA LEU A 148 -0.14 -9.45 4.06
C LEU A 148 -0.79 -8.33 4.88
N LEU A 149 0.01 -7.42 5.45
CA LEU A 149 -0.50 -6.22 6.11
C LEU A 149 -1.30 -5.36 5.13
N SER A 150 -0.74 -5.07 3.95
CA SER A 150 -1.36 -4.26 2.90
C SER A 150 -2.68 -4.87 2.43
N LEU A 151 -2.70 -6.19 2.21
CA LEU A 151 -3.91 -6.92 1.83
C LEU A 151 -4.98 -6.90 2.93
N GLY A 152 -4.57 -6.97 4.20
CA GLY A 152 -5.44 -6.77 5.35
C GLY A 152 -6.07 -5.38 5.38
N LEU A 153 -5.30 -4.33 5.08
CA LEU A 153 -5.81 -2.95 4.95
C LEU A 153 -6.77 -2.80 3.76
N GLY A 154 -6.51 -3.48 2.64
CA GLY A 154 -7.44 -3.61 1.53
C GLY A 154 -8.78 -4.24 1.96
N ALA A 155 -8.74 -5.31 2.77
CA ALA A 155 -9.95 -5.94 3.31
C ALA A 155 -10.73 -5.02 4.27
N VAL A 156 -10.04 -4.18 5.07
CA VAL A 156 -10.67 -3.13 5.88
C VAL A 156 -11.39 -2.12 5.00
N THR A 157 -10.81 -1.75 3.85
CA THR A 157 -11.45 -0.85 2.88
C THR A 157 -12.73 -1.48 2.30
N VAL A 158 -12.68 -2.73 1.85
CA VAL A 158 -13.86 -3.48 1.35
C VAL A 158 -14.95 -3.57 2.42
N TYR A 159 -14.57 -3.91 3.65
CA TYR A 159 -15.50 -3.96 4.77
C TYR A 159 -16.12 -2.58 5.05
N SER A 160 -15.33 -1.52 4.99
CA SER A 160 -15.81 -0.15 5.21
C SER A 160 -16.81 0.27 4.13
N THR A 161 -16.59 -0.12 2.87
CA THR A 161 -17.57 0.07 1.78
C THR A 161 -18.91 -0.62 2.10
N TYR A 162 -18.87 -1.89 2.53
CA TYR A 162 -20.07 -2.61 2.96
C TYR A 162 -20.78 -1.89 4.12
N ALA A 163 -20.03 -1.53 5.15
CA ALA A 163 -20.57 -0.90 6.35
C ALA A 163 -21.19 0.47 6.04
N LEU A 164 -20.52 1.29 5.24
CA LEU A 164 -21.00 2.60 4.83
C LEU A 164 -22.30 2.50 4.04
N ALA A 165 -22.35 1.64 3.02
CA ALA A 165 -23.55 1.43 2.24
C ALA A 165 -24.72 0.88 3.09
N GLY A 166 -24.42 0.03 4.08
CA GLY A 166 -25.42 -0.47 5.03
C GLY A 166 -25.99 0.63 5.95
N LEU A 167 -25.19 1.63 6.30
CA LEU A 167 -25.64 2.79 7.07
C LEU A 167 -26.48 3.74 6.23
N LEU A 168 -26.09 3.98 4.98
CA LEU A 168 -26.81 4.89 4.07
C LEU A 168 -28.13 4.30 3.57
N TRP A 169 -28.22 2.98 3.38
CA TRP A 169 -29.43 2.30 2.93
C TRP A 169 -29.79 1.06 3.78
N PRO A 170 -30.25 1.25 5.04
CA PRO A 170 -30.50 0.14 5.97
C PRO A 170 -31.50 -0.92 5.46
N GLY A 171 -32.48 -0.50 4.66
CA GLY A 171 -33.49 -1.39 4.07
C GLY A 171 -33.03 -2.15 2.82
N ARG A 172 -31.80 -1.92 2.33
CA ARG A 172 -31.27 -2.53 1.09
C ARG A 172 -29.94 -3.24 1.33
N PRO A 173 -29.92 -4.32 2.12
CA PRO A 173 -28.68 -5.00 2.47
C PRO A 173 -27.96 -5.67 1.28
N LEU A 174 -28.69 -5.99 0.20
CA LEU A 174 -28.08 -6.44 -1.06
C LEU A 174 -27.27 -5.32 -1.75
N LEU A 175 -27.67 -4.06 -1.59
CA LEU A 175 -26.93 -2.92 -2.14
C LEU A 175 -25.61 -2.72 -1.40
N ALA A 176 -25.58 -2.92 -0.08
CA ALA A 176 -24.35 -2.90 0.70
C ALA A 176 -23.37 -4.00 0.27
N LEU A 177 -23.88 -5.23 0.07
CA LEU A 177 -23.08 -6.34 -0.44
C LEU A 177 -22.60 -6.07 -1.87
N GLY A 178 -23.46 -5.54 -2.74
CA GLY A 178 -23.13 -5.19 -4.12
C GLY A 178 -22.06 -4.11 -4.21
N ALA A 179 -22.14 -3.06 -3.39
CA ALA A 179 -21.14 -2.00 -3.33
C ALA A 179 -19.76 -2.55 -2.94
N ALA A 180 -19.70 -3.38 -1.90
CA ALA A 180 -18.46 -4.05 -1.51
C ALA A 180 -17.96 -5.03 -2.57
N ALA A 181 -18.86 -5.73 -3.27
CA ALA A 181 -18.50 -6.67 -4.33
C ALA A 181 -17.86 -5.97 -5.54
N VAL A 182 -18.34 -4.77 -5.90
CA VAL A 182 -17.73 -3.96 -6.97
C VAL A 182 -16.28 -3.61 -6.62
N VAL A 183 -16.01 -3.21 -5.37
CA VAL A 183 -14.65 -2.88 -4.91
C VAL A 183 -13.79 -4.15 -4.85
N ALA A 184 -14.29 -5.21 -4.21
CA ALA A 184 -13.57 -6.46 -4.01
C ALA A 184 -13.28 -7.24 -5.30
N SER A 185 -14.03 -6.99 -6.38
CA SER A 185 -13.86 -7.64 -7.67
C SER A 185 -13.15 -6.75 -8.71
N ASN A 186 -12.73 -5.54 -8.33
CA ASN A 186 -11.98 -4.66 -9.21
C ASN A 186 -10.52 -5.14 -9.30
N PRO A 187 -10.04 -5.58 -10.48
CA PRO A 187 -8.70 -6.16 -10.62
C PRO A 187 -7.59 -5.17 -10.26
N GLN A 188 -7.77 -3.88 -10.59
CA GLN A 188 -6.80 -2.85 -10.24
C GLN A 188 -6.73 -2.63 -8.72
N PHE A 189 -7.89 -2.64 -8.05
CA PHE A 189 -7.93 -2.51 -6.58
C PHE A 189 -7.26 -3.71 -5.90
N ILE A 190 -7.51 -4.93 -6.36
CA ILE A 190 -6.87 -6.14 -5.82
C ILE A 190 -5.35 -6.07 -6.00
N ALA A 191 -4.87 -5.77 -7.21
CA ALA A 191 -3.44 -5.72 -7.51
C ALA A 191 -2.71 -4.66 -6.65
N LEU A 192 -3.29 -3.46 -6.50
CA LEU A 192 -2.71 -2.39 -5.69
C LEU A 192 -2.79 -2.66 -4.18
N SER A 193 -3.80 -3.41 -3.72
CA SER A 193 -3.96 -3.76 -2.29
C SER A 193 -2.85 -4.66 -1.76
N VAL A 194 -2.12 -5.34 -2.65
CA VAL A 194 -1.01 -6.22 -2.27
C VAL A 194 0.29 -5.44 -2.12
N GLY A 195 0.51 -4.40 -2.92
CA GLY A 195 1.75 -3.62 -2.92
C GLY A 195 2.07 -2.96 -1.59
N VAL A 196 3.36 -2.90 -1.25
CA VAL A 196 3.84 -2.12 -0.09
C VAL A 196 3.76 -0.64 -0.42
N THR A 197 2.65 -0.01 -0.04
CA THR A 197 2.40 1.43 -0.22
C THR A 197 1.60 2.01 0.94
N ASN A 198 1.81 3.30 1.22
CA ASN A 198 1.02 4.03 2.21
C ASN A 198 -0.45 4.26 1.77
N ASP A 199 -0.78 4.05 0.49
CA ASP A 199 -2.14 4.20 -0.02
C ASP A 199 -3.13 3.20 0.59
N ASN A 200 -2.68 1.98 0.89
CA ASN A 200 -3.53 0.96 1.50
C ASN A 200 -3.98 1.35 2.92
N LEU A 201 -3.06 1.89 3.72
CA LEU A 201 -3.40 2.42 5.04
C LEU A 201 -4.30 3.65 4.93
N LEU A 202 -4.02 4.54 3.99
CA LEU A 202 -4.83 5.74 3.77
C LEU A 202 -6.28 5.37 3.40
N ASN A 203 -6.47 4.47 2.44
CA ASN A 203 -7.80 4.02 2.01
C ASN A 203 -8.59 3.39 3.16
N ALA A 204 -7.93 2.57 3.99
CA ALA A 204 -8.55 1.99 5.18
C ALA A 204 -8.98 3.08 6.19
N LEU A 205 -8.12 4.06 6.44
CA LEU A 205 -8.43 5.19 7.34
C LEU A 205 -9.59 6.04 6.81
N PHE A 206 -9.64 6.32 5.50
CA PHE A 206 -10.77 7.01 4.86
C PHE A 206 -12.07 6.22 4.99
N GLY A 207 -12.04 4.92 4.70
CA GLY A 207 -13.19 4.05 4.84
C GLY A 207 -13.75 4.04 6.27
N LEU A 208 -12.87 3.88 7.25
CA LEU A 208 -13.23 3.90 8.67
C LEU A 208 -13.75 5.27 9.11
N ALA A 209 -13.10 6.36 8.69
CA ALA A 209 -13.53 7.72 9.01
C ALA A 209 -14.94 7.98 8.47
N LEU A 210 -15.22 7.67 7.21
CA LEU A 210 -16.55 7.85 6.61
C LEU A 210 -17.64 7.01 7.31
N VAL A 211 -17.34 5.75 7.60
CA VAL A 211 -18.26 4.88 8.36
C VAL A 211 -18.55 5.48 9.73
N TRP A 212 -17.54 6.01 10.41
CA TRP A 212 -17.71 6.57 11.73
C TRP A 212 -18.47 7.89 11.68
N THR A 213 -18.16 8.79 10.76
CA THR A 213 -18.89 10.05 10.58
C THR A 213 -20.38 9.81 10.38
N VAL A 214 -20.76 8.93 9.46
CA VAL A 214 -22.19 8.65 9.18
C VAL A 214 -22.89 8.07 10.42
N ARG A 215 -22.21 7.24 11.23
CA ARG A 215 -22.76 6.76 12.50
C ARG A 215 -22.98 7.88 13.51
N LEU A 216 -22.00 8.77 13.67
CA LEU A 216 -22.09 9.87 14.62
C LEU A 216 -23.15 10.91 14.23
N MET A 217 -23.45 11.05 12.93
CA MET A 217 -24.55 11.91 12.47
C MET A 217 -25.94 11.38 12.85
N GLY A 218 -26.07 10.07 13.08
CA GLY A 218 -27.33 9.43 13.45
C GLY A 218 -27.54 9.23 14.96
N GLU A 219 -26.57 9.61 15.80
CA GLU A 219 -26.59 9.37 17.25
C GLU A 219 -26.24 10.67 18.01
N GLU A 220 -26.82 10.86 19.19
CA GLU A 220 -26.29 11.85 20.13
C GLU A 220 -24.94 11.34 20.67
N ALA A 221 -23.85 11.83 20.07
CA ALA A 221 -22.50 11.37 20.38
C ALA A 221 -21.75 12.35 21.30
N PRO A 222 -21.10 11.88 22.37
CA PRO A 222 -20.26 12.72 23.21
C PRO A 222 -19.02 13.20 22.44
N LEU A 223 -18.49 14.37 22.82
CA LEU A 223 -17.31 15.01 22.20
C LEU A 223 -16.10 14.06 22.03
N ARG A 224 -15.93 13.09 22.95
CA ARG A 224 -14.85 12.09 22.87
C ARG A 224 -14.90 11.26 21.58
N ARG A 225 -16.08 10.97 21.03
CA ARG A 225 -16.22 10.21 19.77
C ARG A 225 -15.82 11.06 18.57
N TRP A 226 -16.17 12.36 18.58
CA TRP A 226 -15.73 13.32 17.57
C TRP A 226 -14.21 13.57 17.64
N ALA A 227 -13.64 13.68 18.84
CA ALA A 227 -12.20 13.79 19.02
C ALA A 227 -11.45 12.58 18.45
N ALA A 228 -12.02 11.37 18.55
CA ALA A 228 -11.42 10.18 17.96
C ALA A 228 -11.44 10.20 16.42
N LEU A 229 -12.46 10.82 15.80
CA LEU A 229 -12.49 11.07 14.35
C LEU A 229 -11.42 12.10 13.91
N GLY A 230 -11.20 13.14 14.72
CA GLY A 230 -10.05 14.05 14.55
C GLY A 230 -8.72 13.30 14.67
N GLY A 231 -8.60 12.35 15.60
CA GLY A 231 -7.47 11.45 15.73
C GLY A 231 -7.22 10.61 14.47
N LEU A 232 -8.26 9.99 13.89
CA LEU A 232 -8.16 9.26 12.62
C LEU A 232 -7.71 10.16 11.47
N THR A 233 -8.20 11.41 11.43
CA THR A 233 -7.79 12.40 10.44
C THR A 233 -6.30 12.74 10.61
N GLY A 234 -5.82 12.89 11.84
CA GLY A 234 -4.40 13.05 12.14
C GLY A 234 -3.55 11.87 11.67
N LEU A 235 -4.02 10.63 11.89
CA LEU A 235 -3.34 9.43 11.39
C LEU A 235 -3.29 9.39 9.85
N ALA A 236 -4.36 9.82 9.17
CA ALA A 236 -4.38 9.90 7.71
C ALA A 236 -3.36 10.92 7.19
N LEU A 237 -3.25 12.08 7.83
CA LEU A 237 -2.23 13.10 7.51
C LEU A 237 -0.80 12.59 7.71
N LEU A 238 -0.57 11.84 8.80
CA LEU A 238 0.72 11.20 9.05
C LEU A 238 1.01 10.02 8.10
N THR A 239 0.02 9.57 7.32
CA THR A 239 0.17 8.52 6.30
C THR A 239 0.50 9.09 4.93
N LYS A 240 -0.26 10.10 4.47
CA LYS A 240 -0.07 10.74 3.15
C LYS A 240 -0.69 12.16 3.16
N PRO A 241 -0.14 13.14 2.43
CA PRO A 241 -0.70 14.50 2.41
C PRO A 241 -2.14 14.58 1.91
N SER A 242 -2.58 13.64 1.06
CA SER A 242 -3.98 13.52 0.64
C SER A 242 -4.97 13.24 1.78
N GLY A 243 -4.48 12.88 2.98
CA GLY A 243 -5.26 12.84 4.22
C GLY A 243 -5.92 14.18 4.58
N LEU A 244 -5.45 15.31 4.02
CA LEU A 244 -6.10 16.62 4.17
C LEU A 244 -7.57 16.63 3.73
N LEU A 245 -7.98 15.72 2.84
CA LEU A 245 -9.37 15.60 2.40
C LEU A 245 -10.31 15.15 3.53
N LEU A 246 -9.80 14.58 4.63
CA LEU A 246 -10.60 14.23 5.81
C LEU A 246 -10.79 15.39 6.80
N LEU A 247 -10.09 16.52 6.63
CA LEU A 247 -10.18 17.66 7.56
C LEU A 247 -11.61 18.17 7.79
N PRO A 248 -12.48 18.32 6.77
CA PRO A 248 -13.86 18.76 6.99
C PRO A 248 -14.71 17.79 7.81
N LEU A 249 -14.26 16.54 7.96
CA LEU A 249 -14.93 15.51 8.76
C LEU A 249 -14.35 15.41 10.17
N GLY A 250 -13.08 15.78 10.35
CA GLY A 250 -12.35 15.64 11.61
C GLY A 250 -12.28 16.89 12.48
N LEU A 251 -12.77 18.04 11.99
CA LEU A 251 -12.84 19.34 12.67
C LEU A 251 -14.30 19.76 12.85
#